data_AF-A0A6B3F211-F1
#
_entry.id   AF-A0A6B3F211-F1
#
_cell.length_a   1.000
_cell.length_b   1.000
_cell.length_c   1.000
_cell.angle_alpha   90.00
_cell.angle_beta   90.00
_cell.angle_gamma   90.00
#
_symmetry.space_group_name_H-M   'P 1'
#
loop_
_entity.id
_entity.type
_entity.pdbx_description
1 polymer ?
#
loop_
_entity_poly.entity_id
_entity_poly.type
_entity_poly.pdbx_seq_one_letter_code
_entity_poly.pdbx_strand_id
1 'polypeptide(L)'
;TLHTAGTFRAWRRMASEQKWLRVHNSQEWPDYYDEENREDLRGFFDHFLKGVDNGWEQTPRVRYSVLDLEGGDRVNVPATQFPPTDVTSTTYYLDGRSRTLVTTAPPEEAEAAYVVGANPDTVSFVTRFDRETLLVGYPKARLWVEADGSDDMDLFLLVQKLDAYGTPLQEFTVPNQGALIQDVTERGASILRYK
;
A
#
# COMPACT_ATOMS: atom_id res chain seq x y z
N THR A 1 1.90 -4.01 8.04
CA THR A 1 3.18 -4.55 7.51
C THR A 1 4.35 -4.02 8.33
N LEU A 2 5.29 -4.87 8.75
CA LEU A 2 6.39 -4.47 9.65
C LEU A 2 7.56 -3.78 8.91
N HIS A 3 7.85 -4.23 7.69
CA HIS A 3 9.08 -3.87 6.97
C HIS A 3 8.89 -2.81 5.87
N THR A 4 7.68 -2.67 5.31
CA THR A 4 7.40 -1.86 4.10
C THR A 4 7.91 -0.42 4.19
N ALA A 5 7.58 0.29 5.28
CA ALA A 5 8.01 1.69 5.44
C ALA A 5 9.53 1.84 5.56
N GLY A 6 10.20 0.86 6.18
CA GLY A 6 11.65 0.80 6.29
C GLY A 6 12.32 0.58 4.93
N THR A 7 11.82 -0.36 4.13
CA THR A 7 12.31 -0.66 2.77
C THR A 7 12.27 0.57 1.88
N PHE A 8 11.15 1.28 1.82
CA PHE A 8 11.04 2.50 1.01
C PHE A 8 11.89 3.66 1.55
N ARG A 9 12.13 3.73 2.86
CA ARG A 9 13.06 4.71 3.43
C ARG A 9 14.49 4.40 3.04
N ALA A 10 14.90 3.13 3.07
CA ALA A 10 16.22 2.69 2.64
C ALA A 10 16.43 2.97 1.14
N TRP A 11 15.49 2.60 0.28
CA TRP A 11 15.53 2.88 -1.16
C TRP A 11 15.84 4.36 -1.47
N ARG A 12 15.14 5.29 -0.80
CA ARG A 12 15.31 6.73 -1.00
C ARG A 12 16.62 7.30 -0.45
N ARG A 13 17.20 6.68 0.58
CA ARG A 13 18.38 7.21 1.29
C ARG A 13 19.69 6.51 0.92
N MET A 14 19.62 5.33 0.31
CA MET A 14 20.79 4.57 -0.10
C MET A 14 21.56 5.31 -1.20
N ALA A 15 22.86 5.50 -0.96
CA ALA A 15 23.78 6.20 -1.86
C ALA A 15 24.25 5.34 -3.05
N SER A 16 24.02 4.02 -3.02
CA SER A 16 24.39 3.12 -4.11
C SER A 16 23.77 3.55 -5.43
N GLU A 17 24.59 3.74 -6.46
CA GLU A 17 24.16 4.02 -7.83
C GLU A 17 23.60 2.75 -8.49
N GLN A 18 24.22 1.61 -8.21
CA GLN A 18 23.76 0.29 -8.62
C GLN A 18 22.80 -0.29 -7.57
N LYS A 19 21.52 0.08 -7.66
CA LYS A 19 20.46 -0.44 -6.79
C LYS A 19 19.22 -0.85 -7.58
N TRP A 20 18.48 -1.80 -7.03
CA TRP A 20 17.23 -2.33 -7.55
C TRP A 20 16.19 -2.44 -6.43
N LEU A 21 14.91 -2.26 -6.78
CA LEU A 21 13.79 -2.40 -5.85
C LEU A 21 12.75 -3.36 -6.45
N ARG A 22 12.31 -4.32 -5.66
CA ARG A 22 11.16 -5.17 -5.97
C ARG A 22 10.08 -4.99 -4.92
N VAL A 23 8.87 -4.67 -5.36
CA VAL A 23 7.67 -4.57 -4.52
C VAL A 23 6.68 -5.61 -5.00
N HIS A 24 6.33 -6.57 -4.14
CA HIS A 24 5.47 -7.71 -4.46
C HIS A 24 4.18 -7.66 -3.62
N ASN A 25 3.19 -8.47 -4.02
CA ASN A 25 1.83 -8.55 -3.45
C ASN A 25 1.59 -9.85 -2.65
N SER A 26 2.62 -10.64 -2.40
CA SER A 26 2.58 -11.91 -1.66
C SER A 26 3.07 -11.77 -0.21
N GLN A 27 2.85 -12.79 0.63
CA GLN A 27 3.45 -12.85 1.96
C GLN A 27 4.97 -13.11 1.86
N GLU A 28 5.71 -12.52 2.78
CA GLU A 28 7.18 -12.51 2.84
C GLU A 28 7.85 -13.88 2.64
N TRP A 29 7.44 -14.93 3.35
CA TRP A 29 8.15 -16.20 3.35
C TRP A 29 7.89 -17.04 2.10
N PRO A 30 6.63 -17.24 1.63
CA PRO A 30 6.39 -17.87 0.34
C PRO A 30 7.12 -17.15 -0.79
N ASP A 31 7.12 -15.81 -0.79
CA ASP A 31 7.84 -15.03 -1.79
C ASP A 31 9.36 -15.27 -1.72
N TYR A 32 9.94 -15.22 -0.52
CA TYR A 32 11.38 -15.39 -0.33
C TYR A 32 11.89 -16.78 -0.73
N TYR A 33 11.08 -17.83 -0.51
CA TYR A 33 11.46 -19.21 -0.80
C TYR A 33 11.03 -19.71 -2.19
N ASP A 34 10.25 -18.92 -2.93
CA ASP A 34 9.89 -19.23 -4.30
C ASP A 34 11.14 -19.38 -5.19
N GLU A 35 11.11 -20.36 -6.10
CA GLU A 35 12.27 -20.71 -6.90
C GLU A 35 12.64 -19.59 -7.90
N GLU A 36 11.66 -18.95 -8.54
CA GLU A 36 11.91 -17.85 -9.48
C GLU A 36 12.55 -16.65 -8.76
N ASN A 37 12.06 -16.36 -7.56
CA ASN A 37 12.55 -15.25 -6.73
C ASN A 37 13.97 -15.49 -6.22
N ARG A 38 14.30 -16.74 -5.87
CA ARG A 38 15.64 -17.15 -5.49
C ARG A 38 16.61 -17.06 -6.67
N GLU A 39 16.16 -17.45 -7.85
CA GLU A 39 16.90 -17.35 -9.11
C GLU A 39 17.18 -15.89 -9.50
N ASP A 40 16.21 -15.00 -9.34
CA ASP A 40 16.36 -13.55 -9.56
C ASP A 40 17.42 -12.96 -8.62
N LEU A 41 17.36 -13.26 -7.32
CA LEU A 41 18.37 -12.84 -6.35
C LEU A 41 19.74 -13.44 -6.64
N ARG A 42 19.80 -14.70 -7.10
CA ARG A 42 21.06 -15.33 -7.50
C ARG A 42 21.67 -14.63 -8.71
N GLY A 43 20.86 -14.18 -9.66
CA GLY A 43 21.32 -13.38 -10.80
C GLY A 43 22.07 -12.11 -10.37
N PHE A 44 21.54 -11.38 -9.39
CA PHE A 44 22.22 -10.24 -8.78
C PHE A 44 23.58 -10.63 -8.19
N PHE A 45 23.63 -11.70 -7.39
CA PHE A 45 24.87 -12.14 -6.75
C PHE A 45 25.89 -12.69 -7.74
N ASP A 46 25.48 -13.43 -8.76
CA ASP A 46 26.38 -13.95 -9.79
C ASP A 46 27.04 -12.80 -10.57
N HIS A 47 26.30 -11.73 -10.88
CA HIS A 47 26.86 -10.52 -11.51
C HIS A 47 27.88 -9.83 -10.59
N PHE A 48 27.49 -9.46 -9.37
CA PHE A 48 28.31 -8.61 -8.50
C PHE A 48 29.39 -9.34 -7.69
N LEU A 49 29.19 -10.61 -7.34
CA LEU A 49 30.11 -11.38 -6.51
C LEU A 49 31.00 -12.33 -7.32
N LYS A 50 30.55 -12.78 -8.50
CA LYS A 50 31.31 -13.69 -9.36
C LYS A 50 31.76 -13.07 -10.68
N GLY A 51 31.27 -11.88 -11.03
CA GLY A 51 31.58 -11.24 -12.31
C GLY A 51 31.02 -11.98 -13.52
N VAL A 52 29.93 -12.74 -13.34
CA VAL A 52 29.26 -13.44 -14.44
C VAL A 52 28.49 -12.44 -15.29
N ASP A 53 28.75 -12.40 -16.59
CA ASP A 53 27.96 -11.61 -17.55
C ASP A 53 26.63 -12.32 -17.85
N ASN A 54 25.66 -12.16 -16.96
CA ASN A 54 24.32 -12.72 -17.06
C ASN A 54 23.26 -11.69 -17.51
N GLY A 55 23.69 -10.50 -17.90
CA GLY A 55 22.79 -9.41 -18.30
C GLY A 55 22.00 -8.76 -17.16
N TRP A 56 22.37 -8.96 -15.88
CA TRP A 56 21.64 -8.40 -14.73
C TRP A 56 21.37 -6.89 -14.83
N GLU A 57 22.27 -6.12 -15.43
CA GLU A 57 22.10 -4.67 -15.58
C GLU A 57 20.92 -4.27 -16.48
N GLN A 58 20.37 -5.21 -17.25
CA GLN A 58 19.17 -5.04 -18.07
C GLN A 58 17.88 -5.17 -17.23
N THR A 59 17.95 -5.71 -16.00
CA THR A 59 16.83 -5.81 -15.08
C THR A 59 16.31 -4.41 -14.73
N PRO A 60 14.98 -4.16 -14.83
CA PRO A 60 14.40 -2.87 -14.47
C PRO A 60 14.78 -2.45 -13.05
N ARG A 61 15.22 -1.19 -12.88
CA ARG A 61 15.63 -0.63 -11.58
C ARG A 61 14.56 -0.78 -10.51
N VAL A 62 13.31 -0.66 -10.90
CA VAL A 62 12.16 -0.91 -10.04
C VAL A 62 11.22 -1.88 -10.74
N ARG A 63 10.72 -2.86 -10.00
CA ARG A 63 9.60 -3.73 -10.37
C ARG A 63 8.58 -3.68 -9.24
N TYR A 64 7.32 -3.39 -9.55
CA TYR A 64 6.28 -3.28 -8.53
C TYR A 64 4.99 -3.99 -8.95
N SER A 65 4.21 -4.44 -7.95
CA SER A 65 2.86 -4.94 -8.17
C SER A 65 1.83 -3.81 -8.13
N VAL A 66 0.85 -3.87 -9.03
CA VAL A 66 -0.37 -3.06 -9.00
C VAL A 66 -1.52 -3.96 -8.60
N LEU A 67 -2.12 -3.65 -7.45
CA LEU A 67 -3.23 -4.42 -6.90
C LEU A 67 -4.54 -4.01 -7.56
N ASP A 68 -5.30 -4.99 -8.04
CA ASP A 68 -6.69 -4.81 -8.43
C ASP A 68 -7.66 -5.27 -7.33
N LEU A 69 -7.23 -6.16 -6.42
CA LEU A 69 -8.05 -6.74 -5.34
C LEU A 69 -9.26 -7.56 -5.84
N GLU A 70 -9.24 -7.97 -7.10
CA GLU A 70 -10.29 -8.73 -7.79
C GLU A 70 -9.70 -9.90 -8.62
N GLY A 71 -8.38 -10.13 -8.56
CA GLY A 71 -7.68 -11.30 -9.11
C GLY A 71 -6.89 -11.04 -10.41
N GLY A 72 -6.82 -9.80 -10.87
CA GLY A 72 -6.10 -9.32 -12.05
C GLY A 72 -4.92 -8.40 -11.70
N ASP A 73 -4.32 -8.60 -10.52
CA ASP A 73 -3.09 -7.97 -10.09
C ASP A 73 -2.01 -8.03 -11.19
N ARG A 74 -1.36 -6.89 -11.45
CA ARG A 74 -0.24 -6.81 -12.39
C ARG A 74 1.06 -6.87 -11.60
N VAL A 75 1.81 -7.95 -11.74
CA VAL A 75 3.10 -8.15 -11.07
C VAL A 75 4.28 -7.74 -11.94
N ASN A 76 5.42 -7.44 -11.31
CA ASN A 76 6.68 -7.07 -12.00
C ASN A 76 6.55 -5.90 -12.99
N VAL A 77 5.67 -4.93 -12.74
CA VAL A 77 5.54 -3.73 -13.57
C VAL A 77 6.86 -2.94 -13.54
N PRO A 78 7.53 -2.73 -14.68
CA PRO A 78 8.85 -2.11 -14.71
C PRO A 78 8.76 -0.59 -14.53
N ALA A 79 9.70 -0.02 -13.79
CA ALA A 79 9.94 1.42 -13.72
C ALA A 79 11.43 1.73 -13.53
N THR A 80 11.81 2.96 -13.86
CA THR A 80 13.18 3.47 -13.69
C THR A 80 13.45 3.97 -12.26
N GLN A 81 12.40 4.35 -11.54
CA GLN A 81 12.46 4.83 -10.16
C GLN A 81 11.14 4.55 -9.43
N PHE A 82 11.16 4.68 -8.10
CA PHE A 82 9.95 4.62 -7.27
C PHE A 82 9.84 5.90 -6.42
N PRO A 83 8.68 6.58 -6.45
CA PRO A 83 7.51 6.30 -7.29
C PRO A 83 7.82 6.47 -8.79
N PRO A 84 7.08 5.80 -9.69
CA PRO A 84 7.24 5.98 -11.13
C PRO A 84 7.13 7.45 -11.57
N THR A 85 7.84 7.84 -12.63
CA THR A 85 7.95 9.25 -13.08
C THR A 85 6.64 9.85 -13.58
N ASP A 86 5.72 9.00 -14.04
CA ASP A 86 4.39 9.35 -14.56
C ASP A 86 3.33 9.48 -13.46
N VAL A 87 3.67 9.20 -12.20
CA VAL A 87 2.78 9.41 -11.07
C VAL A 87 2.72 10.90 -10.70
N THR A 88 1.51 11.44 -10.65
CA THR A 88 1.22 12.80 -10.16
C THR A 88 0.65 12.76 -8.75
N SER A 89 1.18 13.60 -7.85
CA SER A 89 0.61 13.75 -6.51
C SER A 89 -0.65 14.62 -6.59
N THR A 90 -1.80 14.01 -6.33
CA THR A 90 -3.11 14.67 -6.31
C THR A 90 -3.59 14.82 -4.88
N THR A 91 -3.94 16.06 -4.49
CA THR A 91 -4.53 16.31 -3.17
C THR A 91 -6.03 16.09 -3.23
N TYR A 92 -6.53 15.25 -2.33
CA TYR A 92 -7.95 15.12 -2.04
C TYR A 92 -8.24 15.73 -0.67
N TYR A 93 -9.13 16.71 -0.63
CA TYR A 93 -9.60 17.35 0.58
C TYR A 93 -10.76 16.54 1.17
N LEU A 94 -10.82 16.50 2.50
CA LEU A 94 -11.89 15.84 3.24
C LEU A 94 -13.03 16.86 3.41
N ASP A 95 -14.19 16.61 2.82
CA ASP A 95 -15.38 17.42 3.03
C ASP A 95 -16.19 16.85 4.21
N GLY A 96 -16.11 17.53 5.35
CA GLY A 96 -16.77 17.12 6.60
C GLY A 96 -18.30 17.02 6.48
N ARG A 97 -18.93 17.79 5.59
CA ARG A 97 -20.40 17.85 5.43
C ARG A 97 -20.90 16.71 4.58
N SER A 98 -20.31 16.53 3.40
CA SER A 98 -20.75 15.51 2.44
C SER A 98 -20.15 14.13 2.72
N ARG A 99 -19.09 14.06 3.55
CA ARG A 99 -18.32 12.85 3.80
C ARG A 99 -17.69 12.27 2.53
N THR A 100 -17.22 13.17 1.66
CA THR A 100 -16.53 12.80 0.41
C THR A 100 -15.10 13.32 0.34
N LEU A 101 -14.27 12.65 -0.45
CA LEU A 101 -12.97 13.16 -0.86
C LEU A 101 -13.14 13.97 -2.15
N VAL A 102 -12.70 15.22 -2.16
CA VAL A 102 -12.88 16.17 -3.29
C VAL A 102 -11.55 16.81 -3.71
N THR A 103 -11.42 17.18 -4.98
CA THR A 103 -10.17 17.77 -5.51
C THR A 103 -10.06 19.29 -5.35
N THR A 104 -11.15 19.93 -4.92
CA THR A 104 -11.21 21.37 -4.60
C THR A 104 -11.45 21.52 -3.11
N ALA A 105 -10.74 22.43 -2.45
CA ALA A 105 -10.92 22.66 -1.01
C ALA A 105 -12.36 23.15 -0.72
N PRO A 106 -13.08 22.54 0.25
CA PRO A 106 -14.38 23.05 0.69
C PRO A 106 -14.27 24.51 1.16
N PRO A 107 -15.23 25.39 0.80
CA PRO A 107 -15.15 26.81 1.13
C PRO A 107 -15.54 27.12 2.59
N GLU A 108 -16.29 26.23 3.22
CA GLU A 108 -16.75 26.36 4.60
C GLU A 108 -16.08 25.30 5.47
N GLU A 109 -15.75 25.68 6.70
CA GLU A 109 -15.26 24.75 7.70
C GLU A 109 -16.37 23.78 8.12
N ALA A 110 -15.99 22.51 8.28
CA ALA A 110 -16.88 21.48 8.77
C ALA A 110 -16.07 20.44 9.54
N GLU A 111 -16.64 20.00 10.66
CA GLU A 111 -16.08 18.94 11.47
C GLU A 111 -16.76 17.60 11.19
N ALA A 112 -16.04 16.54 11.50
CA ALA A 112 -16.48 15.17 11.36
C ALA A 112 -16.01 14.41 12.60
N ALA A 113 -16.95 13.97 13.44
CA ALA A 113 -16.65 13.39 14.74
C ALA A 113 -17.15 11.94 14.86
N TYR A 114 -16.55 11.20 15.80
CA TYR A 114 -17.00 9.89 16.25
C TYR A 114 -16.68 9.74 17.74
N VAL A 115 -17.40 8.84 18.42
CA VAL A 115 -17.15 8.52 19.83
C VAL A 115 -16.32 7.24 19.91
N VAL A 116 -15.18 7.30 20.61
CA VAL A 116 -14.31 6.14 20.82
C VAL A 116 -15.08 5.05 21.58
N GLY A 117 -15.09 3.83 21.04
CA GLY A 117 -15.80 2.69 21.63
C GLY A 117 -17.31 2.66 21.36
N ALA A 118 -17.86 3.60 20.58
CA ALA A 118 -19.23 3.53 20.09
C ALA A 118 -19.33 2.67 18.81
N ASN A 119 -20.54 2.53 18.28
CA ASN A 119 -20.75 1.91 16.96
C ASN A 119 -21.59 2.85 16.08
N PRO A 120 -21.03 3.42 15.00
CA PRO A 120 -19.64 3.31 14.56
C PRO A 120 -18.67 4.16 15.41
N ASP A 121 -17.44 3.72 15.56
CA ASP A 121 -16.29 4.43 16.16
C ASP A 121 -15.32 4.98 15.10
N THR A 122 -15.83 5.30 13.91
CA THR A 122 -15.02 5.71 12.77
C THR A 122 -15.67 6.80 11.94
N VAL A 123 -14.82 7.49 11.18
CA VAL A 123 -15.21 8.50 10.22
C VAL A 123 -14.61 8.19 8.85
N SER A 124 -15.48 7.96 7.86
CA SER A 124 -15.10 7.66 6.47
C SER A 124 -15.38 8.82 5.52
N PHE A 125 -14.53 8.95 4.52
CA PHE A 125 -14.68 9.84 3.36
C PHE A 125 -14.52 9.03 2.08
N VAL A 126 -15.49 9.13 1.17
CA VAL A 126 -15.52 8.30 -0.05
C VAL A 126 -15.38 9.15 -1.31
N THR A 127 -14.68 8.65 -2.32
CA THR A 127 -14.71 9.20 -3.68
C THR A 127 -14.91 8.09 -4.69
N ARG A 128 -15.62 8.41 -5.77
CA ARG A 128 -15.75 7.56 -6.95
C ARG A 128 -14.77 8.03 -8.02
N PHE A 129 -14.20 7.10 -8.76
CA PHE A 129 -13.38 7.40 -9.92
C PHE A 129 -14.19 7.11 -11.19
N ASP A 130 -14.28 8.11 -12.09
CA ASP A 130 -15.03 7.98 -13.35
C ASP A 130 -14.25 7.26 -14.46
N ARG A 131 -12.96 7.02 -14.22
CA ARG A 131 -12.04 6.32 -15.11
C ARG A 131 -11.07 5.48 -14.27
N GLU A 132 -10.48 4.48 -14.90
CA GLU A 132 -9.38 3.73 -14.30
C GLU A 132 -8.31 4.69 -13.75
N THR A 133 -7.96 4.48 -12.49
CA THR A 133 -7.02 5.33 -11.76
C THR A 133 -6.09 4.44 -10.96
N LEU A 134 -4.79 4.52 -11.25
CA LEU A 134 -3.76 3.78 -10.53
C LEU A 134 -3.16 4.66 -9.43
N LEU A 135 -3.14 4.13 -8.20
CA LEU A 135 -2.51 4.79 -7.06
C LEU A 135 -1.22 4.06 -6.73
N VAL A 136 -0.08 4.63 -7.15
CA VAL A 136 1.25 4.06 -6.92
C VAL A 136 2.13 5.10 -6.26
N GLY A 137 2.66 4.81 -5.07
CA GLY A 137 3.61 5.70 -4.41
C GLY A 137 3.42 5.75 -2.90
N TYR A 138 3.61 6.94 -2.33
CA TYR A 138 3.58 7.16 -0.89
C TYR A 138 2.31 7.91 -0.49
N PRO A 139 1.31 7.25 0.11
CA PRO A 139 0.15 7.95 0.64
C PRO A 139 0.58 8.87 1.79
N LYS A 140 -0.05 10.04 1.88
CA LYS A 140 0.16 11.02 2.94
C LYS A 140 -1.18 11.66 3.30
N ALA A 141 -1.55 11.59 4.57
CA ALA A 141 -2.67 12.34 5.12
C ALA A 141 -2.15 13.55 5.91
N ARG A 142 -2.83 14.68 5.79
CA ARG A 142 -2.68 15.84 6.68
C ARG A 142 -4.04 16.10 7.29
N LEU A 143 -4.14 15.97 8.59
CA LEU A 143 -5.39 16.15 9.33
C LEU A 143 -5.26 17.30 10.32
N TRP A 144 -6.37 18.00 10.54
CA TRP A 144 -6.59 18.87 11.69
C TRP A 144 -7.54 18.13 12.61
N VAL A 145 -7.13 17.90 13.85
CA VAL A 145 -7.79 16.98 14.77
C VAL A 145 -7.82 17.54 16.17
N GLU A 146 -8.83 17.13 16.91
CA GLU A 146 -9.04 17.44 18.33
C GLU A 146 -9.50 16.16 19.04
N ALA A 147 -9.05 15.98 20.28
CA ALA A 147 -9.61 14.99 21.18
C ALA A 147 -10.44 15.71 22.25
N ASP A 148 -11.76 15.63 22.12
CA ASP A 148 -12.65 16.18 23.14
C ASP A 148 -12.60 15.30 24.41
N GLY A 149 -12.24 15.90 25.54
CA GLY A 149 -12.12 15.22 26.83
C GLY A 149 -10.80 14.45 27.04
N SER A 150 -9.79 14.62 26.18
CA SER A 150 -8.45 14.02 26.34
C SER A 150 -7.36 15.02 25.90
N ASP A 151 -6.15 14.89 26.43
CA ASP A 151 -4.98 15.67 26.01
C ASP A 151 -4.09 14.93 24.99
N ASP A 152 -4.44 13.68 24.66
CA ASP A 152 -3.75 12.83 23.69
C ASP A 152 -4.73 12.04 22.81
N MET A 153 -4.27 11.60 21.63
CA MET A 153 -5.03 10.76 20.70
C MET A 153 -4.18 9.77 19.91
N ASP A 154 -4.71 8.57 19.74
CA ASP A 154 -4.25 7.61 18.73
C ASP A 154 -5.19 7.64 17.52
N LEU A 155 -4.63 7.91 16.33
CA LEU A 155 -5.38 7.91 15.07
C LEU A 155 -4.98 6.75 14.19
N PHE A 156 -5.98 5.92 13.84
CA PHE A 156 -5.83 4.85 12.87
C PHE A 156 -6.45 5.29 11.54
N LEU A 157 -5.60 5.47 10.53
CA LEU A 157 -6.04 5.81 9.18
C LEU A 157 -5.99 4.58 8.27
N LEU A 158 -7.09 4.31 7.58
CA LEU A 158 -7.21 3.25 6.60
C LEU A 158 -7.53 3.82 5.22
N VAL A 159 -6.92 3.25 4.19
CA VAL A 159 -7.31 3.44 2.79
C VAL A 159 -7.88 2.12 2.30
N GLN A 160 -9.12 2.13 1.83
CA GLN A 160 -9.82 0.95 1.35
C GLN A 160 -10.32 1.18 -0.08
N LYS A 161 -10.23 0.17 -0.94
CA LYS A 161 -10.91 0.14 -2.23
C LYS A 161 -12.30 -0.46 -2.00
N LEU A 162 -13.32 0.17 -2.57
CA LEU A 162 -14.69 -0.34 -2.61
C LEU A 162 -15.01 -0.80 -4.03
N ASP A 163 -15.84 -1.83 -4.17
CA ASP A 163 -16.44 -2.20 -5.45
C ASP A 163 -17.54 -1.20 -5.86
N ALA A 164 -18.19 -1.46 -7.01
CA ALA A 164 -19.26 -0.62 -7.54
C ALA A 164 -20.52 -0.56 -6.66
N TYR A 165 -20.68 -1.48 -5.71
CA TYR A 165 -21.81 -1.60 -4.79
C TYR A 165 -21.47 -1.07 -3.39
N GLY A 166 -20.23 -0.62 -3.17
CA GLY A 166 -19.76 -0.13 -1.87
C GLY A 166 -19.21 -1.23 -0.95
N THR A 167 -19.01 -2.44 -1.46
CA THR A 167 -18.39 -3.54 -0.70
C THR A 167 -16.88 -3.30 -0.59
N PRO A 168 -16.29 -3.33 0.62
CA PRO A 168 -14.84 -3.29 0.77
C PRO A 168 -14.16 -4.49 0.11
N LEU A 169 -13.17 -4.21 -0.74
CA LEU A 169 -12.30 -5.22 -1.35
C LEU A 169 -11.07 -5.44 -0.48
N GLN A 170 -10.59 -6.68 -0.43
CA GLN A 170 -9.47 -7.12 0.41
C GLN A 170 -8.62 -8.14 -0.35
N GLU A 171 -7.30 -8.10 -0.15
CA GLU A 171 -6.37 -9.10 -0.68
C GLU A 171 -5.86 -9.99 0.44
N PHE A 172 -5.98 -11.31 0.26
CA PHE A 172 -5.50 -12.31 1.19
C PHE A 172 -4.14 -12.83 0.74
N THR A 173 -3.07 -12.24 1.27
CA THR A 173 -1.70 -12.65 0.90
C THR A 173 -1.26 -13.97 1.56
N VAL A 174 -2.09 -14.56 2.42
CA VAL A 174 -1.79 -15.82 3.11
C VAL A 174 -2.27 -17.02 2.29
N PRO A 175 -1.47 -18.09 2.12
CA PRO A 175 -1.86 -19.24 1.29
C PRO A 175 -3.09 -20.00 1.79
N ASN A 176 -3.42 -19.91 3.08
CA ASN A 176 -4.54 -20.62 3.67
C ASN A 176 -5.81 -19.76 3.63
N GLN A 177 -6.78 -20.17 2.81
CA GLN A 177 -8.06 -19.46 2.62
C GLN A 177 -9.24 -20.15 3.35
N GLY A 178 -8.97 -20.91 4.41
CA GLY A 178 -10.02 -21.52 5.23
C GLY A 178 -10.84 -20.50 6.03
N ALA A 179 -12.06 -20.88 6.42
CA ALA A 179 -12.98 -20.02 7.17
C ALA A 179 -12.35 -19.40 8.44
N LEU A 180 -11.53 -20.16 9.18
CA LEU A 180 -10.82 -19.63 10.35
C LEU A 180 -9.87 -18.48 10.01
N ILE A 181 -9.20 -18.54 8.86
CA ILE A 181 -8.30 -17.47 8.43
C ILE A 181 -9.11 -16.25 8.00
N GLN A 182 -10.24 -16.48 7.33
CA GLN A 182 -11.19 -15.42 6.97
C GLN A 182 -11.67 -14.67 8.22
N ASP A 183 -12.17 -15.38 9.24
CA ASP A 183 -12.66 -14.77 10.50
C ASP A 183 -11.60 -13.89 11.19
N VAL A 184 -10.33 -14.29 11.12
CA VAL A 184 -9.20 -13.59 11.75
C VAL A 184 -8.79 -12.33 10.97
N THR A 185 -9.04 -12.28 9.67
CA THR A 185 -8.51 -11.24 8.78
C THR A 185 -9.58 -10.28 8.26
N GLU A 186 -10.86 -10.66 8.26
CA GLU A 186 -11.98 -9.88 7.74
C GLU A 186 -12.09 -8.47 8.35
N ARG A 187 -11.71 -8.32 9.64
CA ARG A 187 -11.82 -7.05 10.39
C ARG A 187 -10.50 -6.28 10.55
N GLY A 188 -9.43 -6.70 9.88
CA GLY A 188 -8.09 -6.14 10.10
C GLY A 188 -7.36 -5.79 8.80
N ALA A 189 -6.72 -4.62 8.78
CA ALA A 189 -5.66 -4.33 7.81
C ALA A 189 -4.39 -5.09 8.21
N SER A 190 -4.30 -6.36 7.82
CA SER A 190 -3.05 -7.14 7.72
C SER A 190 -2.15 -7.15 8.97
N ILE A 191 -2.41 -8.03 9.94
CA ILE A 191 -1.38 -8.47 10.90
C ILE A 191 -1.44 -9.99 11.10
N LEU A 192 -0.38 -10.63 10.61
CA LEU A 192 0.11 -11.96 10.95
C LEU A 192 -0.15 -12.32 12.42
N ARG A 193 -0.89 -13.40 12.66
CA ARG A 193 -0.83 -14.10 13.95
C ARG A 193 -0.13 -15.44 13.72
N TYR A 194 1.18 -15.45 13.98
CA TYR A 194 1.92 -16.70 14.12
C TYR A 194 1.37 -17.49 15.31
N LYS A 195 1.08 -18.76 15.07
CA LYS A 195 1.24 -19.81 16.07
C LYS A 195 2.23 -20.81 15.53
#